data_AF-A0AAV4UQ06-F1
#
_entry.id   AF-A0AAV4UQ06-F1
#
_cell.length_a   1.000
_cell.length_b   1.000
_cell.length_c   1.000
_cell.angle_alpha   90.00
_cell.angle_beta   90.00
_cell.angle_gamma   90.00
#
_symmetry.space_group_name_H-M   'P 1'
#
loop_
_entity.id
_entity.type
_entity.pdbx_description
1 polymer ?
#
loop_
_entity_poly.entity_id
_entity_poly.type
_entity_poly.pdbx_seq_one_letter_code
_entity_poly.pdbx_strand_id
1 'polypeptide(L)'
;MKLTTKPSTESCPKRNRNSIWWTLELKTKRSKTRALRRQYQKEYEANNRQIKKEAFKKTQAENKKLIIKTKQTKFKEFIINITTSSCFGQIFKIITEKKKRAHITTQIMNFHRIHSKNSLSYSQLPLPTQSYRGRATKSIHSRPQ
;
A
#
# COMPACT_ATOMS: atom_id res chain seq x y z
N MET A 1 3.55 5.76 47.27
CA MET A 1 3.91 5.01 46.04
C MET A 1 3.24 5.68 44.85
N LYS A 2 3.99 6.26 43.90
CA LYS A 2 3.42 6.97 42.73
C LYS A 2 3.30 5.98 41.56
N LEU A 3 2.07 5.67 41.15
CA LEU A 3 1.78 4.87 39.95
C LEU A 3 2.00 5.76 38.72
N THR A 4 3.08 5.53 37.99
CA THR A 4 3.29 6.17 36.68
C THR A 4 2.62 5.31 35.60
N THR A 5 1.39 5.69 35.23
CA THR A 5 0.74 5.22 34.02
C THR A 5 1.54 5.68 32.81
N LYS A 6 2.13 4.74 32.06
CA LYS A 6 2.77 5.03 30.78
C LYS A 6 1.68 5.51 29.80
N PRO A 7 1.86 6.66 29.12
CA PRO A 7 0.88 7.11 28.15
C PRO A 7 0.78 6.09 27.02
N SER A 8 -0.46 5.74 26.69
CA SER A 8 -0.83 4.94 25.53
C SER A 8 -0.12 5.49 24.30
N THR A 9 0.64 4.64 23.61
CA THR A 9 1.21 4.96 22.32
C THR A 9 0.07 5.20 21.33
N GLU A 10 -0.37 6.46 21.21
CA GLU A 10 -1.08 6.93 20.04
C GLU A 10 -0.11 6.81 18.86
N SER A 11 -0.20 5.70 18.15
CA SER A 11 0.60 5.50 16.96
C SER A 11 0.08 6.44 15.88
N CYS A 12 0.83 7.51 15.64
CA CYS A 12 0.72 8.32 14.43
C CYS A 12 0.56 7.37 13.22
N PRO A 13 -0.45 7.52 12.34
CA PRO A 13 -0.73 6.57 11.29
C PRO A 13 0.41 6.62 10.28
N LYS A 14 1.43 5.78 10.51
CA LYS A 14 2.52 5.54 9.57
C LYS A 14 1.85 5.18 8.26
N ARG A 15 1.99 6.06 7.24
CA ARG A 15 1.55 5.77 5.87
C ARG A 15 2.24 4.47 5.48
N ASN A 16 1.54 3.36 5.63
CA ASN A 16 2.05 2.05 5.30
C ASN A 16 2.23 2.08 3.79
N ARG A 17 3.45 2.33 3.32
CA ARG A 17 3.87 2.13 1.92
C ARG A 17 3.89 0.64 1.55
N ASN A 18 3.11 -0.18 2.27
CA ASN A 18 2.95 -1.57 1.97
C ASN A 18 2.09 -1.63 0.71
N SER A 19 2.48 -2.49 -0.23
CA SER A 19 1.72 -2.69 -1.45
C SER A 19 0.24 -2.96 -1.13
N ILE A 20 -0.68 -2.51 -1.98
CA ILE A 20 -2.15 -2.62 -1.76
C ILE A 20 -2.59 -4.06 -1.44
N TRP A 21 -1.86 -5.06 -1.96
CA TRP A 21 -2.10 -6.48 -1.71
C TRP A 21 -1.50 -7.02 -0.41
N TRP A 22 -0.86 -6.19 0.41
CA TRP A 22 -0.23 -6.57 1.67
C TRP A 22 -1.22 -6.44 2.84
N THR A 23 -1.96 -7.51 3.11
CA THR A 23 -3.00 -7.55 4.15
C THR A 23 -2.45 -8.04 5.51
N LEU A 24 -3.18 -7.74 6.59
CA LEU A 24 -2.84 -8.22 7.94
C LEU A 24 -2.81 -9.75 8.00
N GLU A 25 -3.77 -10.42 7.36
CA GLU A 25 -3.82 -11.87 7.25
C GLU A 25 -2.53 -12.44 6.63
N LEU A 26 -2.05 -11.81 5.56
CA LEU A 26 -0.82 -12.18 4.87
C LEU A 26 0.42 -12.00 5.75
N LYS A 27 0.45 -10.90 6.53
CA LYS A 27 1.50 -10.62 7.51
C LYS A 27 1.52 -11.68 8.61
N THR A 28 0.36 -12.05 9.14
CA THR A 28 0.21 -13.08 10.18
C THR A 28 0.64 -14.46 9.67
N LYS A 29 0.12 -14.88 8.50
CA LYS A 29 0.52 -16.16 7.87
C LYS A 29 2.02 -16.19 7.57
N ARG A 30 2.59 -15.13 7.00
CA ARG A 30 4.05 -15.03 6.77
C ARG A 30 4.86 -15.13 8.06
N SER A 31 4.40 -14.49 9.14
CA SER A 31 5.04 -14.58 10.45
C SER A 31 5.05 -16.02 10.96
N LYS A 32 3.89 -16.71 10.91
CA LYS A 32 3.77 -18.13 11.26
C LYS A 32 4.68 -19.02 10.42
N THR A 33 4.70 -18.84 9.09
CA THR A 33 5.59 -19.59 8.19
C THR A 33 7.06 -19.41 8.56
N ARG A 34 7.48 -18.17 8.91
CA ARG A 34 8.85 -17.89 9.34
C ARG A 34 9.19 -18.54 10.68
N ALA A 35 8.27 -18.51 11.64
CA ALA A 35 8.45 -19.17 12.93
C ALA A 35 8.64 -20.69 12.75
N LEU A 36 7.78 -21.33 11.97
CA LEU A 36 7.89 -22.77 11.66
C LEU A 36 9.19 -23.12 10.94
N ARG A 37 9.62 -22.29 9.97
CA ARG A 37 10.91 -22.49 9.30
C ARG A 37 12.07 -22.49 10.30
N ARG A 38 12.09 -21.52 11.21
CA ARG A 38 13.14 -21.41 12.25
C ARG A 38 13.11 -22.61 13.20
N GLN A 39 11.93 -23.06 13.62
CA GLN A 39 11.76 -24.25 14.46
C GLN A 39 12.28 -25.51 13.77
N TYR A 40 11.93 -25.71 12.49
CA TYR A 40 12.44 -26.81 11.67
C TYR A 40 13.97 -26.76 11.51
N GLN A 41 14.54 -25.57 11.28
CA GLN A 41 15.98 -25.40 11.10
C GLN A 41 16.79 -25.59 12.38
N LYS A 42 16.19 -25.32 13.55
CA LYS A 42 16.83 -25.52 14.86
C LYS A 42 16.78 -26.97 15.34
N GLU A 43 15.87 -27.79 14.81
CA GLU A 43 15.69 -29.17 15.26
C GLU A 43 16.73 -30.10 14.65
N TYR A 44 17.39 -30.88 15.50
CA TYR A 44 18.41 -31.86 15.11
C TYR A 44 17.86 -33.29 15.10
N GLU A 45 16.93 -33.59 16.01
CA GLU A 45 16.33 -34.93 16.14
C GLU A 45 15.49 -35.28 14.90
N ALA A 46 15.82 -36.39 14.24
CA ALA A 46 15.31 -36.72 12.91
C ALA A 46 13.77 -36.80 12.85
N ASN A 47 13.15 -37.48 13.82
CA ASN A 47 11.70 -37.66 13.90
C ASN A 47 10.97 -36.32 14.13
N ASN A 48 11.40 -35.55 15.13
CA ASN A 48 10.83 -34.23 15.43
C ASN A 48 11.05 -33.25 14.28
N ARG A 49 12.20 -33.34 13.61
CA ARG A 49 12.56 -32.51 12.46
C ARG A 49 11.63 -32.79 11.28
N GLN A 50 11.28 -34.05 11.02
CA GLN A 50 10.37 -34.42 9.95
C GLN A 50 8.96 -33.87 10.21
N ILE A 51 8.42 -34.00 11.42
CA ILE A 51 7.11 -33.43 11.80
C ILE A 51 7.09 -31.91 11.59
N LYS A 52 8.14 -31.21 12.05
CA LYS A 52 8.26 -29.75 11.89
C LYS A 52 8.40 -29.34 10.42
N LYS A 53 9.12 -30.14 9.60
CA LYS A 53 9.28 -29.93 8.16
C LYS A 53 7.94 -30.03 7.44
N GLU A 54 7.11 -31.01 7.78
CA GLU A 54 5.78 -31.19 7.20
C GLU A 54 4.85 -30.00 7.54
N ALA A 55 4.82 -29.60 8.82
CA ALA A 55 4.06 -28.43 9.26
C ALA A 55 4.50 -27.14 8.54
N PHE A 56 5.82 -26.95 8.38
CA PHE A 56 6.37 -25.83 7.62
C PHE A 56 5.95 -25.87 6.15
N LYS A 57 6.12 -27.01 5.45
CA LYS A 57 5.77 -27.15 4.03
C LYS A 57 4.28 -26.88 3.79
N LYS A 58 3.40 -27.42 4.63
CA LYS A 58 1.96 -27.17 4.56
C LYS A 58 1.65 -25.67 4.67
N THR A 59 2.17 -25.02 5.73
CA THR A 59 1.94 -23.59 5.96
C THR A 59 2.57 -22.72 4.86
N GLN A 60 3.71 -23.13 4.31
CA GLN A 60 4.37 -22.42 3.20
C GLN A 60 3.53 -22.48 1.91
N ALA A 61 2.96 -23.65 1.60
CA ALA A 61 2.06 -23.80 0.45
C ALA A 61 0.80 -22.94 0.61
N GLU A 62 0.17 -22.95 1.79
CA GLU A 62 -0.97 -22.08 2.10
C GLU A 62 -0.62 -20.60 1.92
N ASN A 63 0.52 -20.15 2.45
CA ASN A 63 0.95 -18.76 2.34
C ASN A 63 1.19 -18.35 0.87
N LYS A 64 1.79 -19.24 0.05
CA LYS A 64 1.96 -18.98 -1.40
C LYS A 64 0.60 -18.83 -2.11
N LYS A 65 -0.35 -19.74 -1.83
CA LYS A 65 -1.71 -19.67 -2.40
C LYS A 65 -2.40 -18.36 -2.00
N LEU A 66 -2.29 -17.97 -0.72
CA LEU A 66 -2.87 -16.73 -0.21
C LEU A 66 -2.28 -15.50 -0.93
N ILE A 67 -0.96 -15.43 -1.11
CA ILE A 67 -0.30 -14.35 -1.86
C ILE A 67 -0.88 -14.18 -3.27
N ILE A 68 -1.02 -15.27 -4.01
CA ILE A 68 -1.55 -15.23 -5.38
C ILE A 68 -3.00 -14.75 -5.36
N LYS A 69 -3.82 -15.33 -4.49
CA LYS A 69 -5.23 -14.96 -4.33
C LYS A 69 -5.39 -13.48 -3.98
N THR A 70 -4.69 -13.00 -2.96
CA THR A 70 -4.79 -11.60 -2.52
C THR A 70 -4.32 -10.62 -3.59
N LYS A 71 -3.24 -10.94 -4.33
CA LYS A 71 -2.81 -10.12 -5.47
C LYS A 71 -3.88 -10.01 -6.55
N GLN A 72 -4.45 -11.14 -6.95
CA GLN A 72 -5.51 -11.18 -7.97
C GLN A 72 -6.76 -10.42 -7.50
N THR A 73 -7.22 -10.65 -6.28
CA THR A 73 -8.39 -9.95 -5.71
C THR A 73 -8.16 -8.45 -5.65
N LYS A 74 -7.01 -8.00 -5.13
CA LYS A 74 -6.71 -6.58 -4.98
C LYS A 74 -6.50 -5.88 -6.32
N PHE A 75 -5.96 -6.59 -7.31
CA PHE A 75 -5.89 -6.10 -8.68
C PHE A 75 -7.30 -5.95 -9.30
N LYS A 76 -8.17 -6.95 -9.12
CA LYS A 76 -9.57 -6.86 -9.59
C LYS A 76 -10.31 -5.68 -8.94
N GLU A 77 -10.21 -5.53 -7.63
CA GLU A 77 -10.77 -4.38 -6.90
C GLU A 77 -10.25 -3.06 -7.44
N PHE A 78 -8.94 -2.97 -7.71
CA PHE A 78 -8.34 -1.78 -8.31
C PHE A 78 -8.92 -1.45 -9.69
N ILE A 79 -9.05 -2.44 -10.58
CA ILE A 79 -9.66 -2.25 -11.91
C ILE A 79 -11.14 -1.86 -11.80
N ILE A 80 -11.90 -2.46 -10.89
CA ILE A 80 -13.30 -2.09 -10.64
C ILE A 80 -13.37 -0.64 -10.15
N ASN A 81 -12.51 -0.25 -9.22
CA ASN A 81 -12.47 1.12 -8.71
C ASN A 81 -12.12 2.12 -9.81
N ILE A 82 -11.17 1.80 -10.70
CA ILE A 82 -10.84 2.65 -11.85
C ILE A 82 -11.99 2.73 -12.84
N THR A 83 -12.59 1.61 -13.22
CA THR A 83 -13.67 1.59 -14.22
C THR A 83 -14.95 2.25 -13.72
N THR A 84 -15.24 2.17 -12.42
CA THR A 84 -16.39 2.85 -11.80
C THR A 84 -16.15 4.34 -11.55
N SER A 85 -14.93 4.75 -11.21
CA SER A 85 -14.55 6.16 -11.02
C SER A 85 -14.19 6.89 -12.32
N SER A 86 -13.93 6.14 -13.40
CA SER A 86 -13.58 6.72 -14.69
C SER A 86 -14.78 7.43 -15.32
N CYS A 87 -14.60 8.71 -15.62
CA CYS A 87 -15.53 9.53 -16.39
C CYS A 87 -15.91 8.86 -17.72
N PHE A 88 -15.02 8.05 -18.32
CA PHE A 88 -15.31 7.30 -19.54
C PHE A 88 -16.50 6.35 -19.40
N GLY A 89 -16.65 5.67 -18.27
CA GLY A 89 -17.81 4.78 -18.04
C GLY A 89 -19.12 5.55 -17.99
N GLN A 90 -19.08 6.81 -17.53
CA GLN A 90 -20.22 7.71 -17.57
C GLN A 90 -20.46 8.21 -18.99
N ILE A 91 -19.42 8.72 -19.68
CA ILE A 91 -19.46 9.18 -21.08
C ILE A 91 -20.03 8.10 -22.01
N PHE A 92 -19.58 6.85 -21.87
CA PHE A 92 -20.06 5.73 -22.69
C PHE A 92 -21.56 5.46 -22.45
N LYS A 93 -22.06 5.61 -21.22
CA LYS A 93 -23.49 5.53 -20.90
C LYS A 93 -24.31 6.71 -21.47
N ILE A 94 -23.68 7.88 -21.69
CA ILE A 94 -24.30 9.01 -22.40
C ILE A 94 -24.43 8.68 -23.89
N ILE A 95 -23.33 8.24 -24.50
CA ILE A 95 -23.24 7.99 -25.95
C ILE A 95 -24.16 6.83 -26.35
N THR A 96 -24.28 5.81 -25.50
CA THR A 96 -25.19 4.67 -25.72
C THR A 96 -26.64 4.92 -25.25
N GLU A 97 -26.99 6.17 -24.97
CA GLU A 97 -28.34 6.69 -24.65
C GLU A 97 -29.08 6.01 -23.46
N LYS A 98 -28.39 5.20 -22.65
CA LYS A 98 -28.96 4.56 -21.46
C LYS A 98 -29.31 5.53 -20.32
N LYS A 99 -28.93 6.81 -20.45
CA LYS A 99 -29.30 7.91 -19.54
C LYS A 99 -29.65 9.17 -20.34
N LYS A 100 -30.73 9.86 -19.96
CA LYS A 100 -31.13 11.15 -20.58
C LYS A 100 -30.01 12.18 -20.42
N ARG A 101 -29.62 12.83 -21.53
CA ARG A 101 -28.50 13.80 -21.64
C ARG A 101 -28.50 14.86 -20.51
N ALA A 102 -29.68 15.37 -20.14
CA ALA A 102 -29.88 16.38 -19.09
C ALA A 102 -29.37 15.97 -17.69
N HIS A 103 -29.45 14.67 -17.35
CA HIS A 103 -28.99 14.21 -16.03
C HIS A 103 -27.47 14.23 -15.92
N ILE A 104 -26.76 14.05 -17.05
CA ILE A 104 -25.30 13.97 -17.04
C ILE A 104 -24.65 15.36 -17.06
N THR A 105 -25.21 16.32 -17.79
CA THR A 105 -24.75 17.73 -17.73
C THR A 105 -24.78 18.25 -16.31
N THR A 106 -25.84 17.96 -15.54
CA THR A 106 -25.93 18.33 -14.12
C THR A 106 -24.87 17.64 -13.26
N GLN A 107 -24.55 16.36 -13.52
CA GLN A 107 -23.47 15.66 -12.80
C GLN A 107 -22.08 16.23 -13.11
N ILE A 108 -21.79 16.52 -14.38
CA ILE A 108 -20.51 17.11 -14.81
C ILE A 108 -20.33 18.50 -14.20
N MET A 109 -21.36 19.36 -14.27
CA MET A 109 -21.30 20.68 -13.66
C MET A 109 -21.10 20.61 -12.13
N ASN A 110 -21.74 19.66 -11.46
CA ASN A 110 -21.56 19.45 -10.02
C ASN A 110 -20.16 18.93 -9.65
N PHE A 111 -19.57 18.05 -10.46
CA PHE A 111 -18.21 17.56 -10.26
C PHE A 111 -17.18 18.70 -10.34
N HIS A 112 -17.27 19.55 -11.36
CA HIS A 112 -16.41 20.72 -11.49
C HIS A 112 -16.66 21.77 -10.40
N ARG A 113 -17.90 21.91 -9.93
CA ARG A 113 -18.26 22.81 -8.82
C ARG A 113 -17.67 22.39 -7.48
N ILE A 114 -17.53 21.08 -7.22
CA ILE A 114 -16.89 20.55 -6.01
C ILE A 114 -15.37 20.75 -6.07
N HIS A 115 -14.75 20.58 -7.24
CA HIS A 115 -13.30 20.75 -7.39
C HIS A 115 -12.83 22.21 -7.48
N SER A 116 -13.67 23.13 -7.96
CA SER A 116 -13.39 24.58 -7.95
C SER A 116 -13.31 25.16 -6.53
N LYS A 117 -14.15 24.68 -5.60
CA LYS A 117 -14.20 25.17 -4.21
C LYS A 117 -13.02 24.72 -3.33
N ASN A 118 -12.25 23.72 -3.76
CA ASN A 118 -11.06 23.23 -3.05
C ASN A 118 -9.73 23.73 -3.64
N SER A 119 -9.77 24.61 -4.65
CA SER A 119 -8.57 25.31 -5.09
C SER A 119 -8.28 26.46 -4.11
N LEU A 120 -7.42 26.21 -3.10
CA LEU A 120 -6.70 27.30 -2.47
C LEU A 120 -6.01 28.08 -3.59
N SER A 121 -6.23 29.40 -3.65
CA SER A 121 -5.63 30.26 -4.65
C SER A 121 -4.11 30.12 -4.61
N TYR A 122 -3.53 29.72 -5.74
CA TYR A 122 -2.08 29.53 -5.91
C TYR A 122 -1.29 30.85 -5.78
N SER A 123 -1.97 31.98 -5.60
CA SER A 123 -1.40 33.33 -5.46
C SER A 123 -0.88 33.67 -4.06
N GLN A 124 -0.93 32.75 -3.07
CA GLN A 124 -0.45 33.00 -1.70
C GLN A 124 0.73 32.12 -1.25
N LEU A 125 1.33 31.32 -2.15
CA LEU A 125 2.52 30.55 -1.79
C LEU A 125 3.76 31.45 -1.89
N PRO A 126 4.54 31.63 -0.81
CA PRO A 126 5.80 32.36 -0.89
C PRO A 126 6.73 31.65 -1.87
N LEU A 127 7.31 32.42 -2.80
CA LEU A 127 8.25 31.93 -3.79
C LEU A 127 9.38 31.16 -3.09
N PRO A 128 9.77 29.98 -3.59
CA PRO A 128 10.88 29.24 -3.03
C PRO A 128 12.17 30.05 -3.24
N THR A 129 12.69 30.65 -2.16
CA THR A 129 14.01 31.26 -2.18
C THR A 129 15.01 30.18 -2.54
N GLN A 130 15.64 30.33 -3.71
CA GLN A 130 16.60 29.39 -4.27
C GLN A 130 17.90 29.47 -3.46
N SER A 131 17.93 28.79 -2.31
CA SER A 131 19.17 28.51 -1.58
C SER A 131 19.96 27.51 -2.41
N TYR A 132 20.83 27.99 -3.29
CA TYR A 132 21.90 27.19 -3.88
C TYR A 132 22.79 26.64 -2.75
N ARG A 133 22.46 25.45 -2.24
CA ARG A 133 23.45 24.64 -1.52
C ARG A 133 24.36 24.02 -2.57
N GLY A 134 25.55 24.59 -2.70
CA GLY A 134 26.65 24.04 -3.48
C GLY A 134 26.81 22.55 -3.19
N ARG A 135 26.74 21.74 -4.23
CA ARG A 135 27.06 20.32 -4.18
C ARG A 135 28.58 20.21 -4.02
N ALA A 136 29.05 19.94 -2.82
CA ALA A 136 30.46 19.63 -2.59
C ALA A 136 30.84 18.38 -3.39
N THR A 137 31.68 18.56 -4.41
CA THR A 137 32.34 17.48 -5.13
C THR A 137 33.33 16.82 -4.17
N LYS A 138 33.16 15.53 -3.90
CA LYS A 138 34.16 14.76 -3.16
C LYS A 138 35.36 14.57 -4.07
N SER A 139 36.41 15.33 -3.79
CA SER A 139 37.77 15.14 -4.32
C SER A 139 38.21 13.69 -4.09
N ILE A 140 38.45 12.97 -5.19
CA ILE A 140 39.11 11.66 -5.21
C ILE A 140 40.54 11.91 -4.72
N HIS A 141 40.82 11.58 -3.46
CA HIS A 141 42.19 11.51 -2.96
C HIS A 141 42.70 10.10 -3.24
N SER A 142 43.49 9.99 -4.31
CA SER A 142 44.46 8.92 -4.49
C SER A 142 45.45 8.98 -3.33
N ARG A 143 45.74 7.84 -2.70
CA ARG A 143 46.95 7.64 -1.89
C ARG A 143 47.37 6.17 -1.91
N PRO A 144 48.65 5.87 -1.65
CA PRO A 144 49.54 5.19 -2.58
C PRO A 144 49.83 3.75 -2.13
N GLN A 145 50.65 3.06 -2.93
CA GLN A 145 51.27 1.76 -2.64
C GLN A 145 51.89 1.70 -1.24
#